data_AF-A0AAN6WZ50-F1
#
_entry.id   AF-A0AAN6WZ50-F1
#
_cell.length_a   1.000
_cell.length_b   1.000
_cell.length_c   1.000
_cell.angle_alpha   90.00
_cell.angle_beta   90.00
_cell.angle_gamma   90.00
#
_symmetry.space_group_name_H-M   'P 1'
#
loop_
_entity.id
_entity.type
_entity.pdbx_description
1 polymer ?
#
loop_
_entity_poly.entity_id
_entity_poly.type
_entity_poly.pdbx_seq_one_letter_code
_entity_poly.pdbx_strand_id
1 'polypeptide(L)'
;YLWVSLVVRSLVEGLTEGDTLIDLQATLSKLPSDIMQLYGATWKLIRPEYISQPSELLQICAVANASLTPVLLYYALQDQWLTPGEDAFTVDRMNYITEVMRRRLNSRTRGLLDVSANRQVEFLHRSVGDWIKLMWPEICAKTAPELDPHLVLFKVHFNAALSISIPYWKESVKVAAAFLYEFWAVMSTALKHAVQVGGAYEPNVVDLVTGLDRLDEYMTIVFKLTRDDGPDCIPHLYFEAFGASPEFRQRHVINKEPLPHWSTTQYYDYLNCRYYTFLGFTVHVAITPYVRYKYLSSKPRCFQELCEASTGGEYVTVFESAIFGFLYPPGQAFKRPYSSFYPECRYELVSFFLKNGARPSTVSFKEVQTQSATASTSDTTPSEGLSIYERAKQRPFEVEEEFKVGSGDYWGRDEAVIGEVW
;
A
#
# COMPACT_ATOMS: atom_id res chain seq x y z
N TYR A 1 -20.79 12.94 23.22
CA TYR A 1 -21.31 14.12 22.50
C TYR A 1 -20.16 15.08 22.16
N LEU A 2 -19.65 15.01 20.92
CA LEU A 2 -18.54 15.82 20.40
C LEU A 2 -18.71 17.33 20.63
N TRP A 3 -19.94 17.80 20.41
CA TRP A 3 -20.30 19.20 20.55
C TRP A 3 -20.05 19.68 21.98
N VAL A 4 -20.46 18.91 22.98
CA VAL A 4 -20.22 19.23 24.40
C VAL A 4 -18.72 19.28 24.70
N SER A 5 -17.91 18.34 24.18
CA SER A 5 -16.47 18.35 24.43
C SER A 5 -15.76 19.55 23.81
N LEU A 6 -16.14 19.96 22.59
CA LEU A 6 -15.56 21.13 21.92
C LEU A 6 -15.97 22.43 22.62
N VAL A 7 -17.26 22.54 22.98
CA VAL A 7 -17.79 23.70 23.71
C VAL A 7 -17.16 23.83 25.08
N VAL A 8 -17.10 22.75 25.85
CA VAL A 8 -16.46 22.75 27.18
C VAL A 8 -14.99 23.13 27.06
N ARG A 9 -14.24 22.61 26.07
CA ARG A 9 -12.85 23.03 25.86
C ARG A 9 -12.74 24.53 25.54
N SER A 10 -13.55 25.04 24.62
CA SER A 10 -13.55 26.48 24.28
C SER A 10 -13.90 27.36 25.48
N LEU A 11 -14.83 26.94 26.34
CA LEU A 11 -15.20 27.66 27.55
C LEU A 11 -14.09 27.60 28.62
N VAL A 12 -13.43 26.45 28.76
CA VAL A 12 -12.28 26.30 29.68
C VAL A 12 -11.09 27.12 29.20
N GLU A 13 -10.82 27.15 27.89
CA GLU A 13 -9.79 28.01 27.30
C GLU A 13 -10.09 29.48 27.58
N GLY A 14 -11.32 29.96 27.31
CA GLY A 14 -11.72 31.34 27.61
C GLY A 14 -11.58 31.68 29.09
N LEU A 15 -12.00 30.79 30.00
CA LEU A 15 -11.81 30.97 31.45
C LEU A 15 -10.32 31.06 31.83
N THR A 16 -9.47 30.30 31.16
CA THR A 16 -8.01 30.32 31.40
C THR A 16 -7.38 31.61 30.88
N GLU A 17 -7.94 32.19 29.82
CA GLU A 17 -7.52 33.46 29.21
C GLU A 17 -8.12 34.70 29.93
N GLY A 18 -9.05 34.50 30.87
CA GLY A 18 -9.65 35.56 31.69
C GLY A 18 -10.97 36.11 31.18
N ASP A 19 -11.65 35.40 30.29
CA ASP A 19 -12.96 35.78 29.74
C ASP A 19 -14.02 35.93 30.84
N THR A 20 -14.88 36.95 30.71
CA THR A 20 -16.02 37.12 31.61
C THR A 20 -17.15 36.15 31.25
N LEU A 21 -18.11 35.97 32.17
CA LEU A 21 -19.29 35.13 31.90
C LEU A 21 -20.08 35.60 30.66
N ILE A 22 -20.09 36.92 30.39
CA ILE A 22 -20.75 37.50 29.22
C ILE A 22 -20.00 37.12 27.94
N ASP A 23 -18.67 37.14 27.96
CA ASP A 23 -17.83 36.74 26.83
C ASP A 23 -18.02 35.25 26.51
N LEU A 24 -18.03 34.40 27.55
CA LEU A 24 -18.30 32.96 27.41
C LEU A 24 -19.70 32.68 26.83
N GLN A 25 -20.72 33.42 27.29
CA GLN A 25 -22.08 33.30 26.77
C GLN A 25 -22.19 33.80 25.31
N ALA A 26 -21.47 34.85 24.97
CA ALA A 26 -21.36 35.33 23.59
C ALA A 26 -20.65 34.31 22.69
N THR A 27 -19.59 33.66 23.18
CA THR A 27 -18.89 32.58 22.48
C THR A 27 -19.82 31.39 22.26
N LEU A 28 -20.60 30.98 23.27
CA LEU A 28 -21.60 29.92 23.14
C LEU A 28 -22.67 30.27 22.10
N SER A 29 -23.12 31.53 22.07
CA SER A 29 -24.16 32.01 21.15
C SER A 29 -23.67 32.13 19.69
N LYS A 30 -22.36 32.22 19.47
CA LYS A 30 -21.73 32.27 18.14
C LYS A 30 -21.47 30.88 17.55
N LEU A 31 -21.69 29.81 18.31
CA LEU A 31 -21.46 28.47 17.83
C LEU A 31 -22.47 28.11 16.73
N PRO A 32 -22.00 27.53 15.61
CA PRO A 32 -22.91 27.08 14.57
C PRO A 32 -23.84 25.97 15.07
N SER A 33 -25.10 25.99 14.61
CA SER A 33 -26.05 24.91 14.83
C SER A 33 -25.73 23.67 13.98
N ASP A 34 -24.94 23.83 12.92
CA ASP A 34 -24.50 22.77 12.02
C ASP A 34 -23.08 22.28 12.37
N ILE A 35 -22.93 20.97 12.51
CA ILE A 35 -21.66 20.32 12.87
C ILE A 35 -20.57 20.55 11.83
N MET A 36 -20.91 20.67 10.54
CA MET A 36 -19.92 20.96 9.48
C MET A 36 -19.37 22.38 9.61
N GLN A 37 -20.24 23.34 9.93
CA GLN A 37 -19.83 24.72 10.20
C GLN A 37 -18.98 24.81 11.46
N LEU A 38 -19.26 23.98 12.47
CA LEU A 38 -18.43 23.88 13.67
C LEU A 38 -17.01 23.43 13.33
N TYR A 39 -16.83 22.40 12.50
CA TYR A 39 -15.49 21.99 12.07
C TYR A 39 -14.76 23.09 11.31
N GLY A 40 -15.46 23.79 10.42
CA GLY A 40 -14.93 24.96 9.73
C GLY A 40 -14.52 26.09 10.69
N ALA A 41 -15.30 26.34 11.73
CA ALA A 41 -14.95 27.31 12.77
C ALA A 41 -13.72 26.85 13.57
N THR A 42 -13.66 25.58 13.99
CA THR A 42 -12.51 24.98 14.68
C THR A 42 -11.22 25.10 13.84
N TRP A 43 -11.30 24.82 12.54
CA TRP A 43 -10.20 24.98 11.60
C TRP A 43 -9.70 26.43 11.51
N LYS A 44 -10.62 27.40 11.40
CA LYS A 44 -10.29 28.83 11.35
C LYS A 44 -9.68 29.39 12.65
N LEU A 45 -9.94 28.73 13.78
CA LEU A 45 -9.36 29.09 15.08
C LEU A 45 -7.92 28.61 15.25
N ILE A 46 -7.38 27.80 14.34
CA ILE A 46 -5.97 27.40 14.38
C ILE A 46 -5.11 28.62 13.99
N ARG A 47 -4.08 28.90 14.80
CA ARG A 47 -3.17 30.02 14.56
C ARG A 47 -2.52 29.89 13.17
N PRO A 48 -2.49 30.97 12.35
CA PRO A 48 -1.93 30.92 11.00
C PRO A 48 -0.49 30.40 10.94
N GLU A 49 0.34 30.72 11.93
CA GLU A 49 1.73 30.26 12.06
C GLU A 49 1.87 28.74 12.13
N TYR A 50 0.80 28.04 12.50
CA TYR A 50 0.82 26.60 12.71
C TYR A 50 -0.08 25.84 11.76
N ILE A 51 -0.78 26.50 10.83
CA ILE A 51 -1.82 25.89 9.99
C ILE A 51 -1.29 24.79 9.05
N SER A 52 0.00 24.82 8.71
CA SER A 52 0.63 23.79 7.91
C SER A 52 0.68 22.43 8.62
N GLN A 53 0.92 22.41 9.93
CA GLN A 53 1.07 21.19 10.71
C GLN A 53 -0.23 20.37 10.83
N PRO A 54 -1.39 20.94 11.22
CA PRO A 54 -2.64 20.20 11.19
C PRO A 54 -3.11 19.91 9.78
N SER A 55 -2.74 20.71 8.77
CA SER A 55 -3.03 20.34 7.39
C SER A 55 -2.31 19.06 6.97
N GLU A 56 -1.01 18.96 7.23
CA GLU A 56 -0.21 17.75 7.01
C GLU A 56 -0.81 16.54 7.76
N LEU A 57 -1.10 16.69 9.05
CA LEU A 57 -1.73 15.65 9.87
C LEU A 57 -3.06 15.17 9.29
N LEU A 58 -3.93 16.10 8.88
CA LEU A 58 -5.24 15.76 8.31
C LEU A 58 -5.09 15.06 6.96
N GLN A 59 -4.14 15.47 6.12
CA GLN A 59 -3.88 14.83 4.83
C GLN A 59 -3.37 13.40 5.01
N ILE A 60 -2.38 13.18 5.88
CA ILE A 60 -1.83 11.85 6.19
C ILE A 60 -2.94 10.95 6.76
N CYS A 61 -3.67 11.41 7.78
CA CYS A 61 -4.74 10.63 8.39
C CYS A 61 -5.92 10.39 7.43
N ALA A 62 -6.28 11.34 6.57
CA ALA A 62 -7.36 11.13 5.60
C ALA A 62 -7.00 10.06 4.56
N VAL A 63 -5.75 10.09 4.05
CA VAL A 63 -5.26 9.07 3.10
C VAL A 63 -5.12 7.70 3.75
N ALA A 64 -4.73 7.64 5.02
CA ALA A 64 -4.68 6.41 5.81
C ALA A 64 -6.04 6.01 6.42
N ASN A 65 -7.15 6.65 6.04
CA ASN A 65 -8.49 6.41 6.60
C ASN A 65 -8.55 6.42 8.15
N ALA A 66 -7.71 7.25 8.78
CA ALA A 66 -7.57 7.40 10.22
C ALA A 66 -7.36 6.06 10.95
N SER A 67 -6.50 5.21 10.39
CA SER A 67 -6.17 3.88 10.91
C SER A 67 -4.67 3.73 11.19
N LEU A 68 -4.05 4.80 11.71
CA LEU A 68 -2.63 4.83 12.07
C LEU A 68 -2.44 4.80 13.57
N THR A 69 -1.44 4.06 14.03
CA THR A 69 -0.99 4.21 15.42
C THR A 69 -0.30 5.57 15.61
N PRO A 70 -0.34 6.16 16.82
CA PRO A 70 0.41 7.37 17.15
C PRO A 70 1.90 7.24 16.86
N VAL A 71 2.44 6.03 17.00
CA VAL A 71 3.85 5.74 16.73
C VAL A 71 4.15 5.86 15.24
N LEU A 72 3.36 5.24 14.37
CA LEU A 72 3.52 5.38 12.92
C LEU A 72 3.35 6.84 12.50
N LEU A 73 2.33 7.53 13.00
CA LEU A 73 2.13 8.94 12.68
C LEU A 73 3.29 9.84 13.16
N TYR A 74 3.90 9.52 14.30
CA TYR A 74 5.07 10.25 14.79
C TYR A 74 6.26 10.14 13.81
N TYR A 75 6.55 8.92 13.33
CA TYR A 75 7.64 8.71 12.37
C TYR A 75 7.32 9.22 10.96
N ALA A 76 6.05 9.18 10.55
CA ALA A 76 5.59 9.79 9.32
C ALA A 76 5.97 11.28 9.24
N LEU A 77 5.83 12.00 10.36
CA LEU A 77 6.16 13.43 10.46
C LEU A 77 7.67 13.74 10.56
N GLN A 78 8.53 12.73 10.67
CA GLN A 78 9.98 12.93 10.65
C GLN A 78 10.55 12.89 9.23
N ASP A 79 9.79 12.35 8.27
CA ASP A 79 10.13 12.25 6.85
C ASP A 79 11.51 11.64 6.57
N GLN A 80 11.91 10.65 7.36
CA GLN A 80 13.20 9.97 7.25
C GLN A 80 13.03 8.46 6.99
N TRP A 81 13.92 7.92 6.18
CA TRP A 81 14.12 6.46 6.11
C TRP A 81 14.73 5.99 7.43
N LEU A 82 14.06 5.06 8.11
CA LEU A 82 14.60 4.48 9.32
C LEU A 82 15.67 3.45 8.96
N THR A 83 16.75 3.40 9.73
CA THR A 83 17.77 2.36 9.60
C THR A 83 17.28 1.08 10.31
N PRO A 84 17.25 -0.06 9.61
CA PRO A 84 17.06 -1.38 10.22
C PRO A 84 17.88 -1.59 11.51
N GLY A 85 17.21 -1.74 12.65
CA GLY A 85 17.83 -2.20 13.91
C GLY A 85 18.38 -1.12 14.85
N GLU A 86 18.38 0.17 14.46
CA GLU A 86 18.82 1.27 15.34
C GLU A 86 17.68 1.81 16.22
N ASP A 87 16.42 1.68 15.76
CA ASP A 87 15.23 2.16 16.47
C ASP A 87 14.39 1.01 17.01
N ALA A 88 14.91 0.29 18.00
CA ALA A 88 14.09 -0.69 18.72
C ALA A 88 12.89 0.00 19.38
N PHE A 89 11.68 -0.45 19.03
CA PHE A 89 10.42 0.02 19.60
C PHE A 89 10.23 -0.58 20.99
N THR A 90 10.88 0.01 22.00
CA THR A 90 10.59 -0.39 23.39
C THR A 90 9.19 0.10 23.78
N VAL A 91 8.48 -0.71 24.58
CA VAL A 91 7.13 -0.38 25.08
C VAL A 91 7.10 1.01 25.74
N ASP A 92 8.13 1.35 26.51
CA ASP A 92 8.25 2.65 27.16
C ASP A 92 8.38 3.80 26.16
N ARG A 93 9.20 3.63 25.11
CA ARG A 93 9.35 4.63 24.04
C ARG A 93 8.03 4.81 23.29
N MET A 94 7.30 3.73 23.02
CA MET A 94 5.99 3.80 22.36
C MET A 94 4.93 4.49 23.20
N ASN A 95 4.89 4.21 24.51
CA ASN A 95 4.00 4.90 25.45
C ASN A 95 4.32 6.40 25.51
N TYR A 96 5.61 6.75 25.56
CA TYR A 96 6.07 8.13 25.52
C TYR A 96 5.66 8.84 24.23
N ILE A 97 5.94 8.23 23.06
CA ILE A 97 5.56 8.78 21.75
C ILE A 97 4.05 8.96 21.64
N THR A 98 3.27 7.98 22.14
CA THR A 98 1.81 8.04 22.14
C THR A 98 1.29 9.25 22.90
N GLU A 99 1.86 9.54 24.08
CA GLU A 99 1.48 10.70 24.87
C GLU A 99 1.91 12.04 24.24
N VAL A 100 3.11 12.06 23.63
CA VAL A 100 3.56 13.21 22.82
C VAL A 100 2.59 13.49 21.68
N MET A 101 2.18 12.46 20.95
CA MET A 101 1.27 12.59 19.81
C MET A 101 -0.14 12.96 20.24
N ARG A 102 -0.65 12.45 21.35
CA ARG A 102 -1.94 12.88 21.92
C ARG A 102 -1.95 14.39 22.18
N ARG A 103 -0.90 14.93 22.81
CA ARG A 103 -0.76 16.37 23.07
C ARG A 103 -0.65 17.16 21.77
N ARG A 104 0.15 16.66 20.81
CA ARG A 104 0.33 17.30 19.50
C ARG A 104 -0.97 17.35 18.71
N LEU A 105 -1.71 16.25 18.61
CA LEU A 105 -3.00 16.19 17.91
C LEU A 105 -4.01 17.15 18.54
N ASN A 106 -4.14 17.15 19.87
CA ASN A 106 -5.05 18.05 20.57
C ASN A 106 -4.68 19.53 20.32
N SER A 107 -3.40 19.88 20.42
CA SER A 107 -2.93 21.26 20.21
C SER A 107 -3.05 21.75 18.77
N ARG A 108 -2.73 20.90 17.78
CA ARG A 108 -2.66 21.31 16.37
C ARG A 108 -4.01 21.22 15.67
N THR A 109 -4.79 20.20 15.97
CA THR A 109 -6.06 19.93 15.28
C THR A 109 -7.29 20.40 16.06
N ARG A 110 -7.11 20.88 17.30
CA ARG A 110 -8.16 21.33 18.22
C ARG A 110 -9.31 20.31 18.35
N GLY A 111 -8.99 19.02 18.31
CA GLY A 111 -9.95 17.92 18.46
C GLY A 111 -10.61 17.48 17.16
N LEU A 112 -10.05 17.78 15.98
CA LEU A 112 -10.48 17.09 14.74
C LEU A 112 -9.91 15.66 14.68
N LEU A 113 -8.69 15.48 15.20
CA LEU A 113 -8.06 14.17 15.41
C LEU A 113 -7.85 13.92 16.90
N ASP A 114 -7.98 12.66 17.32
CA ASP A 114 -7.68 12.21 18.68
C ASP A 114 -7.10 10.79 18.69
N VAL A 115 -6.56 10.37 19.83
CA VAL A 115 -6.06 9.00 20.03
C VAL A 115 -7.12 8.19 20.76
N SER A 116 -7.64 7.15 20.13
CA SER A 116 -8.66 6.27 20.69
C SER A 116 -8.12 5.37 21.81
N ALA A 117 -9.02 4.71 22.52
CA ALA A 117 -8.68 3.74 23.56
C ALA A 117 -7.83 2.58 23.02
N ASN A 118 -8.01 2.24 21.74
CA ASN A 118 -7.27 1.20 21.03
C ASN A 118 -5.92 1.69 20.51
N ARG A 119 -5.44 2.87 20.95
CA ARG A 119 -4.19 3.48 20.52
C ARG A 119 -4.11 3.69 19.00
N GLN A 120 -5.23 4.06 18.39
CA GLN A 120 -5.30 4.47 16.98
C GLN A 120 -5.60 5.96 16.89
N VAL A 121 -5.07 6.62 15.86
CA VAL A 121 -5.37 8.01 15.56
C VAL A 121 -6.64 8.03 14.72
N GLU A 122 -7.73 8.52 15.31
CA GLU A 122 -9.05 8.52 14.70
C GLU A 122 -9.56 9.94 14.53
N PHE A 123 -10.50 10.12 13.62
CA PHE A 123 -11.33 11.32 13.63
C PHE A 123 -12.17 11.33 14.90
N LEU A 124 -12.22 12.48 15.60
CA LEU A 124 -13.01 12.57 16.82
C LEU A 124 -14.51 12.27 16.57
N HIS A 125 -14.96 12.44 15.33
CA HIS A 125 -16.27 11.96 14.88
C HIS A 125 -16.25 11.62 13.38
N ARG A 126 -17.03 10.62 12.95
CA ARG A 126 -17.08 10.15 11.56
C ARG A 126 -17.32 11.26 10.52
N SER A 127 -18.14 12.26 10.85
CA SER A 127 -18.46 13.37 9.92
C SER A 127 -17.32 14.37 9.75
N VAL A 128 -16.26 14.29 10.55
CA VAL A 128 -15.02 15.03 10.28
C VAL A 128 -14.40 14.54 8.98
N GLY A 129 -14.42 13.23 8.72
CA GLY A 129 -13.94 12.65 7.46
C GLY A 129 -14.72 13.18 6.25
N ASP A 130 -16.04 13.32 6.37
CA ASP A 130 -16.88 13.90 5.30
C ASP A 130 -16.59 15.39 5.10
N TRP A 131 -16.38 16.12 6.20
CA TRP A 131 -15.99 17.53 6.14
C TRP A 131 -14.61 17.74 5.49
N ILE A 132 -13.63 16.89 5.79
CA ILE A 132 -12.29 16.93 5.15
C ILE A 132 -12.40 16.77 3.64
N LYS A 133 -13.26 15.85 3.15
CA LYS A 133 -13.47 15.67 1.70
C LYS A 133 -13.96 16.95 1.03
N LEU A 134 -14.86 17.68 1.68
CA LEU A 134 -15.37 18.97 1.18
C LEU A 134 -14.31 20.07 1.23
N MET A 135 -13.47 20.07 2.27
CA MET A 135 -12.43 21.08 2.51
C MET A 135 -11.07 20.72 1.92
N TRP A 136 -10.96 19.60 1.21
CA TRP A 136 -9.69 19.05 0.74
C TRP A 136 -8.81 20.06 -0.01
N PRO A 137 -9.35 20.88 -0.94
CA PRO A 137 -8.53 21.88 -1.63
C PRO A 137 -7.97 22.95 -0.70
N GLU A 138 -8.74 23.39 0.31
CA GLU A 138 -8.27 24.38 1.29
C GLU A 138 -7.20 23.78 2.20
N ILE A 139 -7.40 22.54 2.66
CA ILE A 139 -6.44 21.81 3.49
C ILE A 139 -5.12 21.69 2.71
N CYS A 140 -5.13 21.11 1.51
CA CYS A 140 -3.92 20.96 0.68
C CYS A 140 -3.21 22.30 0.42
N ALA A 141 -3.95 23.39 0.20
CA ALA A 141 -3.38 24.72 -0.01
C ALA A 141 -2.63 25.30 1.21
N LYS A 142 -2.76 24.70 2.40
CA LYS A 142 -2.04 25.11 3.62
C LYS A 142 -0.76 24.32 3.90
N THR A 143 -0.41 23.36 3.04
CA THR A 143 0.81 22.57 3.20
C THR A 143 1.81 22.85 2.09
N ALA A 144 3.06 22.47 2.33
CA ALA A 144 4.12 22.52 1.36
C ALA A 144 3.74 21.67 0.12
N PRO A 145 3.97 22.15 -1.12
CA PRO A 145 3.65 21.40 -2.34
C PRO A 145 4.47 20.11 -2.48
N GLU A 146 5.55 19.98 -1.70
CA GLU A 146 6.39 18.79 -1.66
C GLU A 146 5.72 17.61 -0.93
N LEU A 147 4.74 17.87 -0.05
CA LEU A 147 4.09 16.80 0.71
C LEU A 147 3.24 15.91 -0.21
N ASP A 148 3.66 14.65 -0.33
CA ASP A 148 2.82 13.57 -0.83
C ASP A 148 2.48 12.63 0.35
N PRO A 149 1.22 12.61 0.84
CA PRO A 149 0.82 11.76 1.94
C PRO A 149 0.99 10.26 1.63
N HIS A 150 0.85 9.84 0.38
CA HIS A 150 1.09 8.46 -0.02
C HIS A 150 2.59 8.12 0.04
N LEU A 151 3.48 9.04 -0.34
CA LEU A 151 4.92 8.81 -0.18
C LEU A 151 5.30 8.67 1.30
N VAL A 152 4.78 9.55 2.15
CA VAL A 152 5.00 9.50 3.61
C VAL A 152 4.52 8.17 4.18
N LEU A 153 3.32 7.73 3.79
CA LEU A 153 2.74 6.47 4.25
C LEU A 153 3.47 5.24 3.69
N PHE A 154 3.97 5.30 2.45
CA PHE A 154 4.86 4.28 1.92
C PHE A 154 6.11 4.13 2.78
N LYS A 155 6.81 5.24 3.07
CA LYS A 155 8.02 5.24 3.91
C LYS A 155 7.78 4.62 5.27
N VAL A 156 6.73 5.05 5.98
CA VAL A 156 6.50 4.59 7.36
C VAL A 156 6.14 3.10 7.41
N HIS A 157 5.28 2.62 6.51
CA HIS A 157 4.91 1.20 6.47
C HIS A 157 6.07 0.35 5.98
N PHE A 158 6.86 0.85 5.04
CA PHE A 158 8.09 0.19 4.62
C PHE A 158 9.06 0.01 5.80
N ASN A 159 9.32 1.08 6.55
CA ASN A 159 10.18 1.03 7.72
C ASN A 159 9.64 0.10 8.82
N ALA A 160 8.32 0.08 9.02
CA ALA A 160 7.67 -0.86 9.94
C ALA A 160 7.87 -2.31 9.49
N ALA A 161 7.67 -2.60 8.20
CA ALA A 161 7.87 -3.95 7.66
C ALA A 161 9.33 -4.41 7.82
N LEU A 162 10.30 -3.52 7.56
CA LEU A 162 11.71 -3.83 7.78
C LEU A 162 12.00 -4.11 9.25
N SER A 163 11.44 -3.32 10.16
CA SER A 163 11.69 -3.45 11.60
C SER A 163 11.13 -4.76 12.19
N ILE A 164 9.98 -5.26 11.71
CA ILE A 164 9.43 -6.58 12.09
C ILE A 164 10.41 -7.70 11.76
N SER A 165 11.16 -7.51 10.68
CA SER A 165 11.81 -8.62 10.01
C SER A 165 13.22 -8.92 10.58
N ILE A 166 14.00 -7.90 10.98
CA ILE A 166 15.44 -8.03 11.28
C ILE A 166 15.82 -9.00 12.43
N PRO A 167 15.14 -9.05 13.58
CA PRO A 167 15.58 -9.87 14.72
C PRO A 167 15.25 -11.35 14.56
N TYR A 168 14.21 -11.70 13.79
CA TYR A 168 13.55 -13.00 13.88
C TYR A 168 13.84 -13.95 12.72
N TRP A 169 14.46 -13.48 11.62
CA TRP A 169 14.84 -14.34 10.49
C TRP A 169 15.89 -15.42 10.83
N LYS A 170 16.50 -15.35 12.03
CA LYS A 170 17.46 -16.34 12.54
C LYS A 170 16.82 -17.37 13.48
N GLU A 171 15.52 -17.26 13.75
CA GLU A 171 14.79 -18.19 14.63
C GLU A 171 14.17 -19.36 13.84
N SER A 172 13.38 -20.22 14.52
CA SER A 172 12.83 -21.44 13.94
C SER A 172 11.87 -21.22 12.75
N VAL A 173 11.73 -22.25 11.88
CA VAL A 173 10.85 -22.27 10.69
C VAL A 173 9.42 -21.78 10.97
N LYS A 174 8.81 -22.23 12.08
CA LYS A 174 7.42 -21.89 12.43
C LYS A 174 7.26 -20.42 12.80
N VAL A 175 8.28 -19.87 13.45
CA VAL A 175 8.33 -18.47 13.86
C VAL A 175 8.51 -17.59 12.62
N ALA A 176 9.38 -17.98 11.69
CA ALA A 176 9.56 -17.29 10.41
C ALA A 176 8.27 -17.24 9.54
N ALA A 177 7.43 -18.28 9.57
CA ALA A 177 6.19 -18.32 8.79
C ALA A 177 5.11 -17.34 9.30
N ALA A 178 4.97 -17.17 10.62
CA ALA A 178 4.04 -16.19 11.19
C ALA A 178 4.49 -14.76 10.86
N PHE A 179 5.79 -14.47 11.01
CA PHE A 179 6.37 -13.16 10.69
C PHE A 179 6.31 -12.82 9.21
N LEU A 180 6.37 -13.82 8.33
CA LEU A 180 6.16 -13.65 6.90
C LEU A 180 4.79 -13.07 6.56
N TYR A 181 3.74 -13.60 7.19
CA TYR A 181 2.38 -13.13 6.97
C TYR A 181 2.23 -11.67 7.39
N GLU A 182 2.72 -11.32 8.60
CA GLU A 182 2.69 -9.96 9.12
C GLU A 182 3.53 -9.00 8.27
N PHE A 183 4.74 -9.41 7.90
CA PHE A 183 5.60 -8.65 6.99
C PHE A 183 4.87 -8.33 5.69
N TRP A 184 4.25 -9.32 5.04
CA TRP A 184 3.54 -9.11 3.79
C TRP A 184 2.25 -8.29 3.97
N ALA A 185 1.57 -8.39 5.11
CA ALA A 185 0.42 -7.54 5.41
C ALA A 185 0.83 -6.06 5.46
N VAL A 186 1.90 -5.73 6.20
CA VAL A 186 2.42 -4.35 6.30
C VAL A 186 3.00 -3.88 4.95
N MET A 187 3.75 -4.74 4.28
CA MET A 187 4.30 -4.46 2.94
C MET A 187 3.19 -4.22 1.91
N SER A 188 2.06 -4.92 2.02
CA SER A 188 0.89 -4.67 1.17
C SER A 188 0.38 -3.25 1.32
N THR A 189 0.26 -2.77 2.56
CA THR A 189 -0.15 -1.39 2.82
C THR A 189 0.87 -0.40 2.27
N ALA A 190 2.17 -0.63 2.47
CA ALA A 190 3.22 0.20 1.89
C ALA A 190 3.10 0.29 0.35
N LEU A 191 2.98 -0.84 -0.33
CA LEU A 191 2.88 -0.92 -1.79
C LEU A 191 1.59 -0.28 -2.33
N LYS A 192 0.47 -0.37 -1.61
CA LYS A 192 -0.78 0.35 -1.96
C LYS A 192 -0.57 1.86 -1.99
N HIS A 193 0.20 2.40 -1.03
CA HIS A 193 0.55 3.81 -1.05
C HIS A 193 1.56 4.13 -2.16
N ALA A 194 2.56 3.27 -2.39
CA ALA A 194 3.52 3.45 -3.49
C ALA A 194 2.85 3.63 -4.86
N VAL A 195 1.76 2.89 -5.14
CA VAL A 195 0.97 3.01 -6.39
C VAL A 195 0.33 4.40 -6.55
N GLN A 196 -0.04 5.02 -5.45
CA GLN A 196 -0.78 6.29 -5.42
C GLN A 196 0.13 7.52 -5.32
N VAL A 197 1.45 7.34 -5.23
CA VAL A 197 2.40 8.46 -5.23
C VAL A 197 2.29 9.26 -6.52
N GLY A 198 2.17 10.58 -6.39
CA GLY A 198 2.05 11.49 -7.51
C GLY A 198 3.33 11.56 -8.34
N GLY A 199 3.21 11.42 -9.66
CA GLY A 199 4.34 11.54 -10.59
C GLY A 199 4.72 12.98 -10.99
N ALA A 200 4.07 13.99 -10.41
CA ALA A 200 4.22 15.39 -10.83
C ALA A 200 5.44 16.10 -10.23
N TYR A 201 5.82 15.73 -8.99
CA TYR A 201 6.96 16.32 -8.30
C TYR A 201 8.13 15.34 -8.30
N GLU A 202 9.15 15.63 -9.10
CA GLU A 202 10.27 14.73 -9.37
C GLU A 202 11.01 14.25 -8.11
N PRO A 203 11.28 15.08 -7.07
CA PRO A 203 11.90 14.61 -5.84
C PRO A 203 11.13 13.50 -5.13
N ASN A 204 9.80 13.53 -5.16
CA ASN A 204 8.97 12.46 -4.57
C ASN A 204 9.11 11.14 -5.33
N VAL A 205 9.25 11.21 -6.66
CA VAL A 205 9.50 10.03 -7.51
C VAL A 205 10.88 9.45 -7.23
N VAL A 206 11.91 10.30 -7.10
CA VAL A 206 13.28 9.85 -6.76
C VAL A 206 13.32 9.17 -5.40
N ASP A 207 12.60 9.69 -4.43
CA ASP A 207 12.53 9.13 -3.08
C ASP A 207 11.77 7.79 -3.05
N LEU A 208 10.64 7.71 -3.75
CA LEU A 208 9.92 6.45 -3.98
C LEU A 208 10.84 5.39 -4.61
N VAL A 209 11.61 5.77 -5.65
CA VAL A 209 12.56 4.87 -6.32
C VAL A 209 13.65 4.40 -5.35
N THR A 210 14.18 5.31 -4.54
CA THR A 210 15.17 4.97 -3.50
C THR A 210 14.60 3.95 -2.52
N GLY A 211 13.36 4.12 -2.07
CA GLY A 211 12.68 3.18 -1.19
C GLY A 211 12.47 1.80 -1.80
N LEU A 212 11.98 1.74 -3.04
CA LEU A 212 11.74 0.48 -3.74
C LEU A 212 13.04 -0.25 -4.11
N ASP A 213 14.11 0.46 -4.48
CA ASP A 213 15.40 -0.16 -4.71
C ASP A 213 16.00 -0.71 -3.40
N ARG A 214 15.83 0.02 -2.28
CA ARG A 214 16.20 -0.49 -0.94
C ARG A 214 15.39 -1.72 -0.55
N LEU A 215 14.10 -1.78 -0.88
CA LEU A 215 13.27 -2.97 -0.68
C LEU A 215 13.90 -4.17 -1.39
N ASP A 216 14.26 -3.98 -2.65
CA ASP A 216 14.80 -5.04 -3.50
C ASP A 216 16.12 -5.59 -2.97
N GLU A 217 17.03 -4.69 -2.60
CA GLU A 217 18.31 -5.03 -1.99
C GLU A 217 18.12 -5.74 -0.66
N TYR A 218 17.27 -5.20 0.21
CA TYR A 218 17.01 -5.76 1.53
C TYR A 218 16.43 -7.17 1.42
N MET A 219 15.39 -7.34 0.61
CA MET A 219 14.76 -8.64 0.40
C MET A 219 15.76 -9.64 -0.20
N THR A 220 16.62 -9.21 -1.12
CA THR A 220 17.71 -10.05 -1.62
C THR A 220 18.63 -10.56 -0.51
N ILE A 221 18.94 -9.73 0.49
CA ILE A 221 19.76 -10.12 1.66
C ILE A 221 19.00 -11.12 2.53
N VAL A 222 17.75 -10.82 2.90
CA VAL A 222 16.95 -11.72 3.76
C VAL A 222 16.76 -13.08 3.10
N PHE A 223 16.49 -13.10 1.80
CA PHE A 223 16.37 -14.34 1.02
C PHE A 223 17.65 -15.17 1.00
N LYS A 224 18.83 -14.54 1.07
CA LYS A 224 20.11 -15.26 1.19
C LYS A 224 20.36 -15.78 2.62
N LEU A 225 19.95 -15.02 3.64
CA LEU A 225 20.15 -15.38 5.05
C LEU A 225 19.30 -16.58 5.49
N THR A 226 18.13 -16.77 4.88
CA THR A 226 17.24 -17.90 5.19
C THR A 226 17.63 -19.23 4.54
N ARG A 227 18.81 -19.30 3.91
CA ARG A 227 19.34 -20.53 3.31
C ARG A 227 20.09 -21.34 4.36
N ASP A 228 19.43 -22.35 4.91
CA ASP A 228 20.11 -23.40 5.68
C ASP A 228 20.73 -24.42 4.69
N ASP A 229 22.00 -24.78 4.87
CA ASP A 229 22.75 -25.62 3.92
C ASP A 229 22.45 -27.14 4.10
N GLY A 230 21.41 -27.48 4.87
CA GLY A 230 20.96 -28.85 5.14
C GLY A 230 20.20 -29.51 3.96
N PRO A 231 20.22 -30.86 3.86
CA PRO A 231 19.66 -31.61 2.74
C PRO A 231 18.13 -31.52 2.57
N ASP A 232 17.40 -30.99 3.56
CA ASP A 232 15.94 -30.80 3.54
C ASP A 232 15.51 -29.32 3.49
N CYS A 233 16.43 -28.37 3.32
CA CYS A 233 16.14 -26.95 3.51
C CYS A 233 15.83 -26.21 2.20
N ILE A 234 14.55 -25.92 1.98
CA ILE A 234 14.11 -24.82 1.11
C ILE A 234 14.23 -23.53 1.92
N PRO A 235 14.76 -22.42 1.38
CA PRO A 235 14.86 -21.17 2.14
C PRO A 235 13.49 -20.79 2.70
N HIS A 236 13.44 -20.34 3.96
CA HIS A 236 12.18 -20.10 4.69
C HIS A 236 11.21 -19.12 3.99
N LEU A 237 11.72 -18.27 3.09
CA LEU A 237 10.92 -17.32 2.32
C LEU A 237 10.45 -17.82 0.94
N TYR A 238 10.94 -18.99 0.49
CA TYR A 238 10.39 -19.77 -0.63
C TYR A 238 9.34 -20.78 -0.15
N PHE A 239 8.97 -20.73 1.13
CA PHE A 239 8.23 -21.79 1.80
C PHE A 239 6.71 -21.66 1.61
N GLU A 240 6.21 -22.34 0.59
CA GLU A 240 5.32 -23.50 0.78
C GLU A 240 6.03 -24.72 0.16
N ALA A 241 6.78 -25.46 0.96
CA ALA A 241 7.31 -26.77 0.57
C ALA A 241 6.22 -27.85 0.38
N PHE A 242 4.96 -27.45 0.20
CA PHE A 242 3.85 -28.29 -0.25
C PHE A 242 3.41 -27.98 -1.69
N GLY A 243 3.86 -26.88 -2.31
CA GLY A 243 3.48 -26.48 -3.68
C GLY A 243 4.63 -26.25 -4.66
N ALA A 244 5.89 -26.15 -4.20
CA ALA A 244 7.01 -26.00 -5.13
C ALA A 244 7.04 -27.15 -6.15
N SER A 245 7.00 -26.81 -7.45
CA SER A 245 6.97 -27.82 -8.50
C SER A 245 8.16 -28.79 -8.40
N PRO A 246 7.98 -30.08 -8.74
CA PRO A 246 9.07 -31.05 -8.76
C PRO A 246 10.29 -30.55 -9.54
N GLU A 247 10.08 -29.82 -10.63
CA GLU A 247 11.12 -29.24 -11.48
C GLU A 247 11.90 -28.14 -10.77
N PHE A 248 11.21 -27.26 -10.03
CA PHE A 248 11.87 -26.22 -9.23
C PHE A 248 12.77 -26.85 -8.17
N ARG A 249 12.25 -27.87 -7.46
CA ARG A 249 13.02 -28.60 -6.46
C ARG A 249 14.22 -29.30 -7.09
N GLN A 250 14.03 -29.95 -8.24
CA GLN A 250 15.10 -30.62 -8.95
C GLN A 250 16.22 -29.64 -9.36
N ARG A 251 15.89 -28.48 -9.92
CA ARG A 251 16.88 -27.48 -10.36
C ARG A 251 17.61 -26.83 -9.18
N HIS A 252 16.87 -26.27 -8.23
CA HIS A 252 17.47 -25.37 -7.23
C HIS A 252 17.91 -26.09 -5.97
N VAL A 253 17.19 -27.14 -5.56
CA VAL A 253 17.53 -27.89 -4.33
C VAL A 253 18.49 -29.03 -4.66
N ILE A 254 18.14 -29.86 -5.64
CA ILE A 254 18.91 -31.07 -5.95
C ILE A 254 20.14 -30.73 -6.81
N ASN A 255 19.95 -30.00 -7.92
CA ASN A 255 21.05 -29.64 -8.82
C ASN A 255 21.85 -28.41 -8.35
N LYS A 256 21.40 -27.74 -7.27
CA LYS A 256 22.04 -26.55 -6.68
C LYS A 256 22.24 -25.39 -7.66
N GLU A 257 21.31 -25.22 -8.60
CA GLU A 257 21.28 -24.03 -9.46
C GLU A 257 21.05 -22.76 -8.62
N PRO A 258 21.51 -21.58 -9.08
CA PRO A 258 21.26 -20.33 -8.39
C PRO A 258 19.77 -20.07 -8.23
N LEU A 259 19.33 -19.76 -7.00
CA LEU A 259 17.96 -19.37 -6.74
C LEU A 259 17.57 -18.17 -7.60
N PRO A 260 16.34 -18.14 -8.13
CA PRO A 260 15.86 -16.98 -8.86
C PRO A 260 15.72 -15.75 -7.95
N HIS A 261 15.36 -14.63 -8.57
CA HIS A 261 15.12 -13.41 -7.83
C HIS A 261 13.92 -13.58 -6.89
N TRP A 262 13.98 -12.97 -5.70
CA TRP A 262 12.98 -13.15 -4.64
C TRP A 262 11.56 -12.75 -5.08
N SER A 263 11.42 -11.82 -6.03
CA SER A 263 10.12 -11.44 -6.61
C SER A 263 9.37 -12.61 -7.26
N THR A 264 10.06 -13.73 -7.53
CA THR A 264 9.45 -14.95 -8.06
C THR A 264 8.72 -15.76 -6.98
N THR A 265 9.01 -15.53 -5.69
CA THR A 265 8.54 -16.39 -4.59
C THR A 265 7.07 -16.28 -4.25
N GLN A 266 6.38 -15.30 -4.85
CA GLN A 266 4.95 -15.16 -4.69
C GLN A 266 4.14 -16.19 -5.53
N TYR A 267 4.76 -17.06 -6.35
CA TYR A 267 4.07 -17.82 -7.43
C TYR A 267 4.53 -19.26 -7.72
N TYR A 268 4.76 -20.12 -6.72
CA TYR A 268 5.44 -21.40 -6.95
C TYR A 268 4.62 -22.66 -7.21
N ASP A 269 3.31 -22.59 -7.39
CA ASP A 269 2.48 -23.80 -7.40
C ASP A 269 2.40 -24.55 -8.77
N TYR A 270 3.20 -24.24 -9.81
CA TYR A 270 2.99 -24.87 -11.14
C TYR A 270 4.23 -25.16 -12.02
N LEU A 271 4.08 -26.22 -12.84
CA LEU A 271 4.95 -26.60 -13.96
C LEU A 271 5.02 -25.46 -14.99
N ASN A 272 6.25 -25.01 -15.33
CA ASN A 272 6.58 -23.91 -16.26
C ASN A 272 6.45 -22.47 -15.74
N CYS A 273 6.48 -22.22 -14.42
CA CYS A 273 6.54 -20.85 -13.91
C CYS A 273 7.80 -20.11 -14.40
N ARG A 274 7.59 -19.06 -15.19
CA ARG A 274 8.65 -18.12 -15.58
C ARG A 274 9.02 -17.21 -14.40
N TYR A 275 10.28 -16.87 -14.29
CA TYR A 275 10.84 -16.02 -13.24
C TYR A 275 10.45 -14.54 -13.42
N TYR A 276 10.36 -13.81 -12.32
CA TYR A 276 10.08 -12.38 -12.32
C TYR A 276 11.31 -11.59 -11.88
N THR A 277 11.51 -10.42 -12.48
CA THR A 277 12.41 -9.40 -11.95
C THR A 277 11.66 -8.50 -10.97
N PHE A 278 12.37 -7.76 -10.12
CA PHE A 278 11.75 -6.76 -9.24
C PHE A 278 10.98 -5.70 -10.02
N LEU A 279 11.52 -5.26 -11.17
CA LEU A 279 10.81 -4.36 -12.07
C LEU A 279 9.50 -4.99 -12.57
N GLY A 280 9.51 -6.27 -12.96
CA GLY A 280 8.28 -7.00 -13.33
C GLY A 280 7.25 -7.04 -12.19
N PHE A 281 7.71 -7.21 -10.95
CA PHE A 281 6.86 -7.13 -9.76
C PHE A 281 6.24 -5.74 -9.54
N THR A 282 7.03 -4.67 -9.64
CA THR A 282 6.49 -3.30 -9.47
C THR A 282 5.49 -2.92 -10.58
N VAL A 283 5.68 -3.44 -11.79
CA VAL A 283 4.75 -3.29 -12.92
C VAL A 283 3.45 -4.04 -12.64
N HIS A 284 3.55 -5.24 -12.06
CA HIS A 284 2.39 -6.01 -11.66
C HIS A 284 1.50 -5.22 -10.67
N VAL A 285 2.14 -4.68 -9.63
CA VAL A 285 1.50 -3.87 -8.58
C VAL A 285 0.99 -2.52 -9.12
N ALA A 286 1.43 -2.14 -10.32
CA ALA A 286 1.10 -0.91 -11.02
C ALA A 286 1.70 0.37 -10.42
N ILE A 287 2.96 0.31 -9.95
CA ILE A 287 3.68 1.48 -9.43
C ILE A 287 4.20 2.33 -10.60
N THR A 288 3.30 3.08 -11.25
CA THR A 288 3.58 3.85 -12.47
C THR A 288 4.78 4.79 -12.36
N PRO A 289 4.94 5.60 -11.29
CA PRO A 289 6.06 6.54 -11.20
C PRO A 289 7.43 5.83 -11.20
N TYR A 290 7.55 4.73 -10.48
CA TYR A 290 8.77 3.91 -10.44
C TYR A 290 9.11 3.33 -11.82
N VAL A 291 8.12 2.73 -12.48
CA VAL A 291 8.31 2.09 -13.78
C VAL A 291 8.71 3.11 -14.85
N ARG A 292 8.07 4.29 -14.86
CA ARG A 292 8.43 5.40 -15.76
C ARG A 292 9.84 5.88 -15.50
N TYR A 293 10.20 6.07 -14.22
CA TYR A 293 11.54 6.52 -13.85
C TYR A 293 12.60 5.52 -14.31
N LYS A 294 12.42 4.22 -14.06
CA LYS A 294 13.33 3.17 -14.51
C LYS A 294 13.38 3.04 -16.03
N TYR A 295 12.25 3.21 -16.72
CA TYR A 295 12.18 3.21 -18.18
C TYR A 295 13.01 4.36 -18.77
N LEU A 296 12.81 5.58 -18.29
CA LEU A 296 13.50 6.78 -18.80
C LEU A 296 14.98 6.81 -18.42
N SER A 297 15.33 6.30 -17.24
CA SER A 297 16.72 6.24 -16.75
C SER A 297 17.54 5.13 -17.41
N SER A 298 16.88 4.08 -17.91
CA SER A 298 17.54 2.99 -18.64
C SER A 298 17.70 3.38 -20.11
N LYS A 299 18.81 3.01 -20.76
CA LYS A 299 18.93 3.21 -22.22
C LYS A 299 17.78 2.46 -22.91
N PRO A 300 17.05 3.08 -23.87
CA PRO A 300 15.85 2.49 -24.50
C PRO A 300 16.05 1.07 -25.04
N ARG A 301 17.27 0.76 -25.51
CA ARG A 301 17.64 -0.55 -26.05
C ARG A 301 17.71 -1.66 -25.00
N CYS A 302 18.23 -1.37 -23.79
CA CYS A 302 18.30 -2.35 -22.70
C CYS A 302 16.93 -2.64 -22.07
N PHE A 303 16.04 -1.65 -22.08
CA PHE A 303 14.67 -1.83 -21.60
C PHE A 303 13.78 -2.53 -22.64
N GLN A 304 13.98 -2.24 -23.93
CA GLN A 304 13.36 -3.00 -25.01
C GLN A 304 13.80 -4.46 -24.97
N GLU A 305 15.07 -4.74 -24.66
CA GLU A 305 15.56 -6.09 -24.33
C GLU A 305 14.88 -6.67 -23.07
N LEU A 306 14.59 -5.90 -22.02
CA LEU A 306 13.78 -6.41 -20.88
C LEU A 306 12.29 -6.65 -21.24
N CYS A 307 11.78 -5.99 -22.27
CA CYS A 307 10.42 -6.17 -22.79
C CYS A 307 10.32 -7.27 -23.86
N GLU A 308 11.40 -7.55 -24.59
CA GLU A 308 11.43 -8.41 -25.78
C GLU A 308 12.39 -9.61 -25.65
N ALA A 309 13.52 -9.44 -24.96
CA ALA A 309 14.54 -10.46 -24.75
C ALA A 309 14.26 -11.30 -23.49
N SER A 310 13.24 -12.15 -23.59
CA SER A 310 13.35 -13.47 -22.97
C SER A 310 14.17 -14.37 -23.90
N THR A 311 15.47 -14.08 -24.07
CA THR A 311 16.37 -14.86 -24.94
C THR A 311 16.60 -16.32 -24.49
N GLY A 312 15.87 -16.79 -23.48
CA GLY A 312 15.76 -18.20 -23.09
C GLY A 312 14.37 -18.65 -22.60
N GLY A 313 13.31 -17.84 -22.74
CA GLY A 313 11.96 -18.21 -22.31
C GLY A 313 11.72 -18.34 -20.79
N GLU A 314 12.76 -18.23 -19.95
CA GLU A 314 12.63 -18.48 -18.50
C GLU A 314 12.06 -17.30 -17.69
N TYR A 315 12.07 -16.06 -18.21
CA TYR A 315 11.55 -14.87 -17.50
C TYR A 315 10.28 -14.31 -18.14
N VAL A 316 9.39 -13.77 -17.31
CA VAL A 316 8.23 -12.98 -17.77
C VAL A 316 8.71 -11.59 -18.17
N THR A 317 8.33 -11.13 -19.36
CA THR A 317 8.69 -9.78 -19.80
C THR A 317 7.94 -8.72 -18.99
N VAL A 318 8.52 -7.53 -18.87
CA VAL A 318 7.87 -6.41 -18.18
C VAL A 318 6.50 -6.08 -18.77
N PHE A 319 6.37 -6.15 -20.10
CA PHE A 319 5.11 -5.87 -20.78
C PHE A 319 4.04 -6.96 -20.55
N GLU A 320 4.43 -8.24 -20.53
CA GLU A 320 3.51 -9.32 -20.14
C GLU A 320 3.01 -9.15 -18.70
N SER A 321 3.89 -8.78 -17.77
CA SER A 321 3.53 -8.48 -16.38
C SER A 321 2.50 -7.33 -16.28
N ALA A 322 2.58 -6.35 -17.19
CA ALA A 322 1.63 -5.23 -17.24
C ALA A 322 0.24 -5.67 -17.75
N ILE A 323 0.20 -6.49 -18.81
CA ILE A 323 -1.06 -6.92 -19.46
C ILE A 323 -1.79 -7.93 -18.59
N PHE A 324 -1.11 -9.01 -18.23
CA PHE A 324 -1.76 -10.16 -17.61
C PHE A 324 -1.86 -10.01 -16.10
N GLY A 325 -1.10 -9.07 -15.53
CA GLY A 325 -0.93 -9.04 -14.10
C GLY A 325 -0.35 -10.36 -13.62
N PHE A 326 -1.00 -10.98 -12.64
CA PHE A 326 -0.60 -12.25 -12.08
C PHE A 326 -1.38 -13.28 -12.89
N LEU A 327 -0.66 -14.05 -13.71
CA LEU A 327 -1.22 -15.18 -14.42
C LEU A 327 -1.58 -16.26 -13.39
N TYR A 328 -2.84 -16.28 -12.95
CA TYR A 328 -3.37 -17.37 -12.12
C TYR A 328 -4.09 -18.39 -13.01
N PRO A 329 -3.91 -19.70 -12.75
CA PRO A 329 -4.80 -20.67 -13.36
C PRO A 329 -6.22 -20.50 -12.82
N PRO A 330 -7.24 -20.78 -13.65
CA PRO A 330 -8.63 -20.76 -13.22
C PRO A 330 -8.88 -21.83 -12.15
N GLY A 331 -9.46 -21.43 -11.01
CA GLY A 331 -9.92 -22.35 -9.96
C GLY A 331 -9.33 -22.13 -8.56
N GLN A 332 -8.18 -21.47 -8.42
CA GLN A 332 -7.64 -21.11 -7.09
C GLN A 332 -8.08 -19.70 -6.69
N ALA A 333 -9.13 -19.64 -5.87
CA ALA A 333 -9.60 -18.41 -5.25
C ALA A 333 -8.76 -18.05 -4.01
N PHE A 334 -7.45 -17.83 -4.16
CA PHE A 334 -6.73 -17.09 -3.11
C PHE A 334 -7.26 -15.65 -3.10
N LYS A 335 -7.84 -15.23 -1.97
CA LYS A 335 -8.27 -13.85 -1.75
C LYS A 335 -7.02 -12.96 -1.82
N ARG A 336 -7.05 -12.06 -2.80
CA ARG A 336 -5.92 -11.35 -3.41
C ARG A 336 -5.46 -10.18 -2.52
N PRO A 337 -4.16 -10.03 -2.19
CA PRO A 337 -3.69 -8.81 -1.53
C PRO A 337 -3.23 -7.70 -2.49
N TYR A 338 -3.07 -7.97 -3.80
CA TYR A 338 -2.39 -7.01 -4.71
C TYR A 338 -3.03 -6.81 -6.10
N SER A 339 -3.75 -7.80 -6.67
CA SER A 339 -4.13 -7.76 -8.09
C SER A 339 -5.40 -6.98 -8.44
N SER A 340 -6.02 -6.29 -7.47
CA SER A 340 -7.32 -5.63 -7.65
C SER A 340 -7.36 -4.14 -7.31
N PHE A 341 -6.27 -3.52 -6.85
CA PHE A 341 -6.42 -2.25 -6.16
C PHE A 341 -6.67 -1.06 -7.09
N TYR A 342 -6.09 -1.00 -8.30
CA TYR A 342 -6.26 0.16 -9.19
C TYR A 342 -6.21 -0.21 -10.68
N PRO A 343 -7.36 -0.59 -11.30
CA PRO A 343 -7.43 -0.90 -12.73
C PRO A 343 -6.92 0.25 -13.62
N GLU A 344 -7.15 1.49 -13.20
CA GLU A 344 -6.73 2.70 -13.92
C GLU A 344 -5.20 2.82 -14.00
N CYS A 345 -4.48 2.56 -12.91
CA CYS A 345 -3.01 2.60 -12.90
C CYS A 345 -2.42 1.53 -13.84
N ARG A 346 -3.05 0.36 -13.91
CA ARG A 346 -2.63 -0.70 -14.86
C ARG A 346 -2.90 -0.30 -16.31
N TYR A 347 -4.06 0.28 -16.60
CA TYR A 347 -4.37 0.79 -17.93
C TYR A 347 -3.38 1.88 -18.35
N GLU A 348 -3.02 2.78 -17.44
CA GLU A 348 -2.03 3.82 -17.65
C GLU A 348 -0.65 3.23 -18.01
N LEU A 349 -0.22 2.17 -17.30
CA LEU A 349 1.04 1.48 -17.57
C LEU A 349 1.06 0.77 -18.92
N VAL A 350 0.00 0.01 -19.25
CA VAL A 350 -0.09 -0.66 -20.56
C VAL A 350 -0.09 0.38 -21.67
N SER A 351 -0.85 1.47 -21.51
CA SER A 351 -0.87 2.60 -22.44
C SER A 351 0.51 3.24 -22.58
N PHE A 352 1.23 3.41 -21.48
CA PHE A 352 2.60 3.93 -21.48
C PHE A 352 3.54 3.02 -22.30
N PHE A 353 3.51 1.70 -22.09
CA PHE A 353 4.34 0.78 -22.85
C PHE A 353 4.01 0.75 -24.34
N LEU A 354 2.72 0.73 -24.70
CA LEU A 354 2.27 0.75 -26.10
C LEU A 354 2.72 2.04 -26.82
N LYS A 355 2.57 3.20 -26.17
CA LYS A 355 3.04 4.49 -26.72
C LYS A 355 4.56 4.53 -26.93
N ASN A 356 5.29 3.77 -26.13
CA ASN A 356 6.75 3.66 -26.19
C ASN A 356 7.23 2.45 -27.02
N GLY A 357 6.35 1.86 -27.85
CA GLY A 357 6.73 0.88 -28.87
C GLY A 357 6.81 -0.58 -28.40
N ALA A 358 6.42 -0.89 -27.15
CA ALA A 358 6.36 -2.28 -26.70
C ALA A 358 5.31 -3.07 -27.51
N ARG A 359 5.65 -4.32 -27.85
CA ARG A 359 4.76 -5.24 -28.57
C ARG A 359 4.59 -6.55 -27.81
N PRO A 360 3.40 -7.17 -27.81
CA PRO A 360 3.23 -8.49 -27.24
C PRO A 360 4.09 -9.50 -28.01
N SER A 361 4.79 -10.39 -27.31
CA SER A 361 5.44 -11.52 -27.96
C SER A 361 4.37 -12.49 -28.48
N THR A 362 4.57 -13.05 -29.68
CA THR A 362 3.65 -14.02 -30.29
C THR A 362 3.47 -15.33 -29.51
N VAL A 363 4.41 -15.62 -28.60
CA VAL A 363 4.39 -16.81 -27.72
C VAL A 363 3.34 -16.65 -26.61
N SER A 364 3.27 -15.46 -26.01
CA SER A 364 2.40 -15.16 -24.87
C SER A 364 0.90 -15.40 -25.16
N PHE A 365 0.44 -15.02 -26.36
CA PHE A 365 -0.96 -15.15 -26.74
C PHE A 365 -1.41 -16.61 -26.90
N LYS A 366 -0.52 -17.50 -27.37
CA LYS A 366 -0.84 -18.93 -27.54
C LYS A 366 -0.91 -19.66 -26.20
N GLU A 367 -0.04 -19.33 -25.25
CA GLU A 367 -0.04 -19.91 -23.90
C GLU A 367 -1.31 -19.53 -23.13
N VAL A 368 -1.73 -18.25 -23.18
CA VAL A 368 -2.99 -17.79 -22.55
C VAL A 368 -4.23 -18.43 -23.19
N GLN A 369 -4.25 -18.60 -24.52
CA GLN A 369 -5.34 -19.32 -25.20
C GLN A 369 -5.41 -20.80 -24.79
N THR A 370 -4.26 -21.45 -24.63
CA THR A 370 -4.21 -22.87 -24.24
C THR A 370 -4.65 -23.08 -22.80
N GLN A 371 -4.28 -22.17 -21.88
CA GLN A 371 -4.73 -22.18 -20.48
C GLN A 371 -6.22 -21.86 -20.31
N SER A 372 -6.81 -21.02 -21.19
CA SER A 372 -8.26 -20.80 -21.20
C SER A 372 -9.03 -21.98 -21.81
N ALA A 373 -8.45 -22.70 -22.76
CA ALA A 373 -9.07 -23.85 -23.40
C ALA A 373 -9.16 -25.07 -22.47
N THR A 374 -8.13 -25.35 -21.67
CA THR A 374 -8.13 -26.46 -20.69
C THR A 374 -9.08 -26.24 -19.51
N ALA A 375 -9.44 -24.98 -19.21
CA ALA A 375 -10.44 -24.64 -18.20
C ALA A 375 -11.89 -24.86 -18.65
N SER A 376 -12.11 -25.02 -19.96
CA SER A 376 -13.43 -25.18 -20.57
C SER A 376 -13.84 -26.63 -20.83
N THR A 377 -12.98 -27.59 -20.52
CA THR A 377 -13.24 -29.03 -20.68
C THR A 377 -13.62 -29.70 -19.36
N SER A 378 -14.59 -29.13 -18.63
CA SER A 378 -15.43 -29.90 -17.72
C SER A 378 -16.86 -29.88 -18.27
N ASP A 379 -17.26 -31.03 -18.81
CA ASP A 379 -18.59 -31.44 -19.25
C ASP A 379 -19.60 -30.33 -19.58
N THR A 380 -19.72 -30.00 -20.87
CA THR A 380 -21.02 -29.79 -21.52
C THR A 380 -20.87 -29.93 -23.03
N THR A 381 -21.84 -30.62 -23.63
CA THR A 381 -21.97 -30.94 -25.07
C THR A 381 -21.75 -29.74 -26.00
N PRO A 382 -21.21 -29.97 -27.23
CA PRO A 382 -20.87 -28.90 -28.16
C PRO A 382 -22.15 -28.26 -28.72
N SER A 383 -22.45 -27.04 -28.29
CA SER A 383 -23.34 -26.14 -29.02
C SER A 383 -22.48 -25.07 -29.70
N GLU A 384 -22.67 -24.92 -31.00
CA GLU A 384 -22.06 -23.88 -31.82
C GLU A 384 -22.34 -22.51 -31.17
N GLY A 385 -21.30 -21.85 -30.66
CA GLY A 385 -21.44 -20.61 -29.91
C GLY A 385 -20.30 -19.65 -30.23
N LEU A 386 -20.66 -18.51 -30.81
CA LEU A 386 -19.81 -17.34 -31.12
C LEU A 386 -18.78 -17.03 -30.02
N SER A 387 -17.60 -16.57 -30.44
CA SER A 387 -16.48 -16.25 -29.57
C SER A 387 -16.85 -15.20 -28.51
N ILE A 388 -16.21 -15.25 -27.35
CA ILE A 388 -16.39 -14.27 -26.24
C ILE A 388 -16.26 -12.82 -26.75
N TYR A 389 -15.41 -12.61 -27.75
CA TYR A 389 -15.20 -11.32 -28.42
C TYR A 389 -16.43 -10.83 -29.19
N GLU A 390 -17.19 -11.73 -29.81
CA GLU A 390 -18.41 -11.39 -30.55
C GLU A 390 -19.61 -11.14 -29.63
N ARG A 391 -19.66 -11.81 -28.46
CA ARG A 391 -20.65 -11.50 -27.42
C ARG A 391 -20.43 -10.13 -26.79
N ALA A 392 -19.17 -9.70 -26.64
CA ALA A 392 -18.83 -8.37 -26.13
C ALA A 392 -19.23 -7.23 -27.08
N LYS A 393 -19.35 -7.50 -28.39
CA LYS A 393 -19.80 -6.51 -29.39
C LYS A 393 -21.32 -6.32 -29.46
N GLN A 394 -22.11 -7.25 -28.94
CA GLN A 394 -23.57 -7.26 -29.11
C GLN A 394 -24.38 -6.76 -27.90
N ARG A 395 -23.73 -6.38 -26.78
CA ARG A 395 -24.42 -5.76 -25.65
C ARG A 395 -24.37 -4.23 -25.76
N PRO A 396 -25.52 -3.53 -25.90
CA PRO A 396 -25.57 -2.11 -25.63
C PRO A 396 -25.31 -1.87 -24.14
N PHE A 397 -24.50 -0.86 -23.84
CA PHE A 397 -24.22 -0.39 -22.49
C PHE A 397 -25.49 0.30 -21.94
N GLU A 398 -26.32 -0.42 -21.19
CA GLU A 398 -27.32 0.19 -20.31
C GLU A 398 -26.71 0.32 -18.91
N VAL A 399 -26.49 1.57 -18.52
CA VAL A 399 -26.04 1.99 -17.20
C VAL A 399 -27.27 2.04 -16.31
N GLU A 400 -27.53 0.99 -15.55
CA GLU A 400 -28.36 1.03 -14.34
C GLU A 400 -28.22 -0.29 -13.59
N GLU A 401 -27.27 -0.37 -12.65
CA GLU A 401 -27.42 -1.25 -11.50
C GLU A 401 -26.69 -0.63 -10.29
N GLU A 402 -27.49 -0.36 -9.27
CA GLU A 402 -27.13 0.29 -8.02
C GLU A 402 -25.94 -0.40 -7.34
N PHE A 403 -24.81 0.32 -7.21
CA PHE A 403 -23.78 -0.02 -6.24
C PHE A 403 -24.35 0.15 -4.83
N LYS A 404 -24.95 -0.90 -4.28
CA LYS A 404 -25.14 -1.02 -2.84
C LYS A 404 -23.76 -1.14 -2.21
N VAL A 405 -23.26 -0.02 -1.70
CA VAL A 405 -22.09 0.08 -0.82
C VAL A 405 -22.38 -0.78 0.42
N GLY A 406 -21.88 -2.01 0.40
CA GLY A 406 -21.86 -2.88 1.58
C GLY A 406 -20.91 -2.29 2.61
N SER A 407 -21.49 -1.66 3.63
CA SER A 407 -20.84 -1.44 4.92
C SER A 407 -20.44 -2.80 5.50
N GLY A 408 -19.14 -3.05 5.68
CA GLY A 408 -18.67 -4.30 6.27
C GLY A 408 -17.20 -4.25 6.68
N ASP A 409 -16.94 -3.73 7.88
CA ASP A 409 -16.12 -4.30 8.98
C ASP A 409 -14.83 -5.11 8.69
N TYR A 410 -14.19 -4.98 7.53
CA TYR A 410 -12.90 -5.65 7.25
C TYR A 410 -11.69 -4.72 7.26
N TRP A 411 -11.90 -3.41 7.34
CA TRP A 411 -10.84 -2.40 7.29
C TRP A 411 -9.97 -2.32 8.55
N GLY A 412 -10.47 -2.81 9.70
CA GLY A 412 -9.79 -2.68 10.98
C GLY A 412 -8.82 -3.80 11.35
N ARG A 413 -8.81 -4.95 10.67
CA ARG A 413 -7.99 -6.10 11.12
C ARG A 413 -6.53 -6.01 10.69
N ASP A 414 -6.24 -5.62 9.45
CA ASP A 414 -4.87 -5.68 8.93
C ASP A 414 -3.96 -4.59 9.51
N GLU A 415 -4.52 -3.44 9.93
CA GLU A 415 -3.77 -2.32 10.54
C GLU A 415 -3.78 -2.36 12.07
N ALA A 416 -4.78 -3.01 12.70
CA ALA A 416 -4.75 -3.29 14.15
C ALA A 416 -3.67 -4.30 14.53
N VAL A 417 -3.35 -5.27 13.64
CA VAL A 417 -2.26 -6.24 13.84
C VAL A 417 -0.92 -5.53 14.05
N ILE A 418 -0.70 -4.39 13.38
CA ILE A 418 0.53 -3.60 13.57
C ILE A 418 0.61 -3.10 15.01
N GLY A 419 -0.50 -2.64 15.60
CA GLY A 419 -0.52 -2.17 16.99
C GLY A 419 -0.44 -3.27 18.07
N GLU A 420 -0.62 -4.54 17.71
CA GLU A 420 -0.47 -5.69 18.63
C GLU A 420 0.91 -6.36 18.52
N VAL A 421 1.59 -6.22 17.37
CA VAL A 421 2.95 -6.74 17.11
C VAL A 421 4.05 -5.81 17.66
N TRP A 422 3.73 -4.51 17.80
CA TRP A 422 4.57 -3.50 18.46
C TRP A 422 4.09 -3.26 19.90
#